data_AF-A0A9W4SGZ9-F1
#
_entry.id   AF-A0A9W4SGZ9-F1
#
_cell.length_a   1.000
_cell.length_b   1.000
_cell.length_c   1.000
_cell.angle_alpha   90.00
_cell.angle_beta   90.00
_cell.angle_gamma   90.00
#
_symmetry.space_group_name_H-M   'P 1'
#
loop_
_entity.id
_entity.type
_entity.pdbx_description
1 polymer ?
#
loop_
_entity_poly.entity_id
_entity_poly.type
_entity_poly.pdbx_seq_one_letter_code
_entity_poly.pdbx_strand_id
1 'polypeptide(L)'
;MILEYANGGSLRDYLGNDERFKSFGWKDKIRMSLDITCGLMCLHKENIVHRDLHSKNILVNNGILLIADFGISKHLEEMTSNSIANVFGMPEYIDPQCYRDSKFKKDKKSDIYSLGVLLWEITSGRPPFPNYENKFALIYHLLSKNREKPIEHTPPNSNSLTATYVNSVTLINLPIGKLNDSSNPSTKSKKKLEVIIQSYLKYNKTGWTKNYNFINVLKRYESESKEIFNYLINNPTIQHYEIMVGKFYQEGFGTDKNQQKGLKWFLNACKNEDEHGKYEVGACYFHSLGIEKSMLKAKQYFESIVDCGPNIALYKLANCYEFTISLEKEVLISKAFQLYKTSAEKGFIPSQFKVAYHYSHGFYTQINEGEALKWYKSFHKNGGYPDYNVF
;
A
#
# COMPACT_ATOMS: atom_id res chain seq x y z
N MET A 1 24.96 0.43 24.58
CA MET A 1 24.35 1.01 23.37
C MET A 1 24.00 2.46 23.69
N ILE A 2 24.40 3.41 22.86
CA ILE A 2 24.00 4.82 22.99
C ILE A 2 22.88 5.04 21.96
N LEU A 3 21.71 5.48 22.40
CA LEU A 3 20.53 5.71 21.58
C LEU A 3 20.16 7.20 21.61
N GLU A 4 19.46 7.66 20.57
CA GLU A 4 18.87 8.99 20.54
C GLU A 4 17.83 9.14 21.68
N TYR A 5 17.85 10.29 22.37
CA TYR A 5 16.95 10.55 23.48
C TYR A 5 15.55 10.93 22.97
N ALA A 6 14.55 10.12 23.32
CA ALA A 6 13.16 10.38 22.99
C ALA A 6 12.49 11.22 24.10
N ASN A 7 12.31 12.51 23.84
CA ASN A 7 11.86 13.49 24.86
C ASN A 7 10.40 13.35 25.32
N GLY A 8 9.58 12.57 24.61
CA GLY A 8 8.18 12.30 24.94
C GLY A 8 7.96 11.04 25.78
N GLY A 9 9.01 10.30 26.12
CA GLY A 9 8.91 9.04 26.88
C GLY A 9 8.28 7.91 26.06
N SER A 10 7.67 6.93 26.73
CA SER A 10 6.98 5.84 26.06
C SER A 10 5.59 6.25 25.56
N LEU A 11 5.07 5.58 24.54
CA LEU A 11 3.71 5.80 24.03
C LEU A 11 2.67 5.57 25.12
N ARG A 12 2.90 4.59 26.02
CA ARG A 12 2.04 4.32 27.18
C ARG A 12 1.84 5.58 28.02
N ASP A 13 2.94 6.21 28.41
CA ASP A 13 2.93 7.40 29.26
C ASP A 13 2.42 8.62 28.48
N TYR A 14 2.77 8.69 27.20
CA TYR A 14 2.37 9.75 26.29
C TYR A 14 0.86 9.80 26.07
N LEU A 15 0.19 8.65 25.96
CA LEU A 15 -1.26 8.53 25.84
C LEU A 15 -1.98 8.68 27.19
N GLY A 16 -1.35 8.27 28.30
CA GLY A 16 -1.94 8.29 29.64
C GLY A 16 -2.16 9.69 30.24
N ASN A 17 -1.72 10.76 29.57
CA ASN A 17 -2.04 12.13 29.98
C ASN A 17 -3.38 12.56 29.38
N ASP A 18 -4.43 12.62 30.21
CA ASP A 18 -5.81 12.89 29.78
C ASP A 18 -5.98 14.22 29.02
N GLU A 19 -5.34 15.30 29.47
CA GLU A 19 -5.43 16.60 28.81
C GLU A 19 -4.80 16.56 27.42
N ARG A 20 -3.63 15.94 27.31
CA ARG A 20 -2.93 15.74 26.04
C ARG A 20 -3.74 14.85 25.11
N PHE A 21 -4.26 13.73 25.61
CA PHE A 21 -5.03 12.81 24.78
C PHE A 21 -6.31 13.45 24.24
N LYS A 22 -7.03 14.23 25.07
CA LYS A 22 -8.20 15.01 24.63
C LYS A 22 -7.87 16.03 23.56
N SER A 23 -6.63 16.53 23.51
CA SER A 23 -6.19 17.45 22.45
C SER A 23 -5.95 16.76 21.08
N PHE A 24 -5.80 15.44 21.04
CA PHE A 24 -5.52 14.72 19.79
C PHE A 24 -6.77 14.50 18.93
N GLY A 25 -6.72 15.00 17.70
CA GLY A 25 -7.70 14.70 16.67
C GLY A 25 -7.42 13.36 15.97
N TRP A 26 -8.34 12.95 15.11
CA TRP A 26 -8.16 11.74 14.28
C TRP A 26 -6.94 11.82 13.36
N LYS A 27 -6.57 13.02 12.89
CA LYS A 27 -5.36 13.22 12.08
C LYS A 27 -4.09 12.87 12.87
N ASP A 28 -4.02 13.24 14.14
CA ASP A 28 -2.88 12.92 15.01
C ASP A 28 -2.81 11.42 15.28
N LYS A 29 -3.94 10.80 15.62
CA LYS A 29 -4.05 9.35 15.85
C LYS A 29 -3.63 8.54 14.61
N ILE A 30 -4.01 8.99 13.41
CA ILE A 30 -3.59 8.38 12.14
C ILE A 30 -2.09 8.56 11.91
N ARG A 31 -1.53 9.74 12.16
CA ARG A 31 -0.08 9.98 12.06
C ARG A 31 0.71 9.07 13.00
N MET A 32 0.30 8.98 14.27
CA MET A 32 0.92 8.09 15.26
C MET A 32 0.88 6.62 14.81
N SER A 33 -0.26 6.19 14.25
CA SER A 33 -0.42 4.84 13.70
C SER A 33 0.50 4.58 12.51
N LEU A 34 0.67 5.57 11.63
CA LEU A 34 1.55 5.52 10.47
C LEU A 34 3.02 5.39 10.87
N ASP A 35 3.46 6.16 11.85
CA ASP A 35 4.85 6.14 12.33
C ASP A 35 5.27 4.73 12.77
N ILE A 36 4.46 4.08 13.62
CA ILE A 36 4.71 2.70 14.07
C ILE A 36 4.64 1.72 12.89
N THR A 37 3.65 1.87 12.01
CA THR A 37 3.46 0.95 10.87
C THR A 37 4.64 1.03 9.89
N CYS A 38 5.13 2.23 9.61
CA CYS A 38 6.31 2.46 8.77
C CYS A 38 7.58 1.87 9.39
N GLY A 39 7.78 2.07 10.71
CA GLY A 39 8.89 1.46 11.44
C GLY A 39 8.85 -0.07 11.37
N LEU A 40 7.68 -0.67 11.61
CA LEU A 40 7.53 -2.12 11.60
C LEU A 40 7.71 -2.70 10.17
N MET A 41 7.19 -2.00 9.16
CA MET A 41 7.40 -2.36 7.76
C MET A 41 8.88 -2.36 7.38
N CYS A 42 9.67 -1.42 7.91
CA CYS A 42 11.12 -1.38 7.72
C CYS A 42 11.78 -2.65 8.30
N LEU A 43 11.47 -3.00 9.55
CA LEU A 43 11.99 -4.22 10.19
C LEU A 43 11.62 -5.47 9.40
N HIS A 44 10.35 -5.60 9.02
CA HIS A 44 9.85 -6.78 8.32
C HIS A 44 10.44 -6.90 6.91
N LYS A 45 10.77 -5.79 6.24
CA LYS A 45 11.45 -5.81 4.94
C LYS A 45 12.85 -6.39 5.04
N GLU A 46 13.56 -6.09 6.12
CA GLU A 46 14.89 -6.64 6.43
C GLU A 46 14.81 -8.01 7.13
N ASN A 47 13.66 -8.69 7.06
CA ASN A 47 13.41 -10.00 7.69
C ASN A 47 13.67 -10.05 9.21
N ILE A 48 13.57 -8.90 9.89
CA ILE A 48 13.64 -8.78 11.34
C ILE A 48 12.23 -8.87 11.92
N VAL A 49 12.05 -9.71 12.96
CA VAL A 49 10.83 -9.80 13.76
C VAL A 49 11.10 -9.15 15.12
N HIS A 50 10.25 -8.22 15.55
CA HIS A 50 10.44 -7.45 16.79
C HIS A 50 10.23 -8.30 18.04
N ARG A 51 9.15 -9.10 18.06
CA ARG A 51 8.78 -10.10 19.09
C ARG A 51 8.32 -9.53 20.44
N ASP A 52 8.57 -8.26 20.74
CA ASP A 52 8.10 -7.56 21.95
C ASP A 52 7.44 -6.20 21.68
N LEU A 53 6.60 -6.13 20.64
CA LEU A 53 6.02 -4.86 20.24
C LEU A 53 4.86 -4.50 21.19
N HIS A 54 4.98 -3.42 21.94
CA HIS A 54 3.93 -2.91 22.82
C HIS A 54 4.17 -1.43 23.17
N SER A 55 3.20 -0.73 23.76
CA SER A 55 3.29 0.74 23.93
C SER A 55 4.41 1.23 24.83
N LYS A 56 4.96 0.39 25.71
CA LYS A 56 6.17 0.73 26.47
C LYS A 56 7.46 0.70 25.64
N ASN A 57 7.44 0.00 24.50
CA ASN A 57 8.56 -0.14 23.55
C ASN A 57 8.37 0.75 22.31
N ILE A 58 7.39 1.64 22.35
CA ILE A 58 7.26 2.73 21.37
C ILE A 58 7.67 4.00 22.10
N LEU A 59 8.67 4.70 21.59
CA LEU A 59 9.15 5.95 22.15
C LEU A 59 8.62 7.14 21.35
N VAL A 60 8.38 8.26 22.01
CA VAL A 60 7.92 9.49 21.37
C VAL A 60 9.04 10.52 21.37
N ASN A 61 9.43 11.01 20.19
CA ASN A 61 10.44 12.05 20.03
C ASN A 61 9.85 13.21 19.20
N ASN A 62 9.63 14.36 19.83
CA ASN A 62 9.01 15.54 19.20
C ASN A 62 7.68 15.22 18.48
N GLY A 63 6.87 14.31 19.06
CA GLY A 63 5.59 13.88 18.51
C GLY A 63 5.66 12.82 17.40
N ILE A 64 6.87 12.36 17.04
CA ILE A 64 7.11 11.22 16.14
C ILE A 64 7.26 9.94 16.98
N LEU A 65 6.60 8.86 16.57
CA LEU A 65 6.66 7.57 17.27
C LEU A 65 7.74 6.66 16.67
N LEU A 66 8.61 6.12 17.52
CA LEU A 66 9.75 5.28 17.13
C LEU A 66 9.65 3.91 17.81
N ILE A 67 9.85 2.85 17.05
CA ILE A 67 9.97 1.50 17.62
C ILE A 67 11.32 1.38 18.32
N ALA A 68 11.30 0.90 19.55
CA ALA A 68 12.48 0.72 20.40
C ALA A 68 12.50 -0.67 21.05
N ASP A 69 13.58 -0.94 21.77
CA ASP A 69 13.85 -2.22 22.44
C ASP A 69 13.89 -3.44 21.51
N PHE A 70 15.00 -3.53 20.78
CA PHE A 70 15.32 -4.67 19.92
C PHE A 70 15.94 -5.85 20.68
N GLY A 71 15.91 -5.86 22.02
CA GLY A 71 16.62 -6.84 22.85
C GLY A 71 16.24 -8.30 22.59
N ILE A 72 15.01 -8.54 22.10
CA ILE A 72 14.56 -9.88 21.68
C ILE A 72 14.24 -9.99 20.18
N SER A 73 14.55 -8.94 19.42
CA SER A 73 14.38 -8.96 17.96
C SER A 73 15.32 -9.98 17.34
N LYS A 74 14.85 -10.68 16.29
CA LYS A 74 15.65 -11.69 15.60
C LYS A 74 15.44 -11.63 14.10
N HIS A 75 16.50 -11.93 13.35
CA HIS A 75 16.38 -12.25 11.94
C HIS A 75 15.65 -13.60 11.78
N LEU A 76 14.83 -13.74 10.74
CA LEU A 76 13.99 -14.92 10.52
C LEU A 76 14.79 -16.24 10.47
N GLU A 77 16.02 -16.18 9.97
CA GLU A 77 16.93 -17.32 9.80
C GLU A 77 17.58 -17.78 11.12
N GLU A 78 17.60 -16.92 12.14
CA GLU A 78 18.24 -17.18 13.46
C GLU A 78 17.22 -17.68 14.51
N MET A 79 16.02 -18.05 14.07
CA MET A 79 14.90 -18.45 14.92
C MET A 79 15.07 -19.89 15.47
N THR A 80 15.99 -20.06 16.42
CA THR A 80 16.38 -21.38 16.96
C THR A 80 15.47 -21.93 18.06
N SER A 81 14.87 -21.10 18.91
CA SER A 81 13.88 -21.52 19.93
C SER A 81 13.16 -20.34 20.60
N ASN A 82 12.08 -20.62 21.33
CA ASN A 82 11.27 -19.62 22.04
C ASN A 82 12.00 -19.07 23.27
N SER A 83 11.92 -17.75 23.48
CA SER A 83 12.43 -17.08 24.67
C SER A 83 11.39 -17.11 25.79
N ILE A 84 11.88 -17.19 27.04
CA ILE A 84 11.12 -17.08 28.30
C ILE A 84 10.20 -15.82 28.32
N ALA A 85 10.52 -14.80 27.51
CA ALA A 85 9.71 -13.61 27.27
C ALA A 85 8.24 -13.88 26.81
N ASN A 86 7.92 -15.06 26.28
CA ASN A 86 6.54 -15.44 25.95
C ASN A 86 5.64 -15.56 27.20
N VAL A 87 6.23 -15.73 28.40
CA VAL A 87 5.51 -15.92 29.67
C VAL A 87 5.51 -14.65 30.54
N PHE A 88 6.50 -13.77 30.38
CA PHE A 88 6.73 -12.63 31.29
C PHE A 88 6.46 -11.24 30.69
N GLY A 89 6.09 -11.15 29.39
CA GLY A 89 5.79 -9.87 28.73
C GLY A 89 4.41 -9.28 29.07
N MET A 90 3.91 -8.41 28.19
CA MET A 90 2.59 -7.78 28.29
C MET A 90 1.53 -8.63 27.54
N PRO A 91 0.73 -9.45 28.25
CA PRO A 91 -0.15 -10.45 27.63
C PRO A 91 -1.18 -9.86 26.68
N GLU A 92 -1.54 -8.59 26.86
CA GLU A 92 -2.47 -7.84 26.02
C GLU A 92 -1.97 -7.73 24.57
N TYR A 93 -0.65 -7.72 24.36
CA TYR A 93 0.01 -7.55 23.06
C TYR A 93 0.55 -8.86 22.49
N ILE A 94 0.56 -9.94 23.28
CA ILE A 94 1.17 -11.21 22.87
C ILE A 94 0.17 -12.03 22.05
N ASP A 95 0.61 -12.49 20.87
CA ASP A 95 -0.16 -13.42 20.02
C ASP A 95 -0.62 -14.63 20.87
N PRO A 96 -1.94 -14.87 21.01
CA PRO A 96 -2.46 -15.93 21.86
C PRO A 96 -1.97 -17.34 21.51
N GLN A 97 -1.46 -17.56 20.29
CA GLN A 97 -0.82 -18.83 19.91
C GLN A 97 0.40 -19.16 20.78
N CYS A 98 1.09 -18.15 21.32
CA CYS A 98 2.22 -18.33 22.23
C CYS A 98 1.84 -19.10 23.51
N TYR A 99 0.56 -19.05 23.91
CA TYR A 99 0.04 -19.76 25.09
C TYR A 99 -0.60 -21.12 24.73
N ARG A 100 -0.87 -21.38 23.45
CA ARG A 100 -1.43 -22.67 22.98
C ARG A 100 -0.36 -23.71 22.70
N ASP A 101 0.78 -23.26 22.19
CA ASP A 101 1.89 -24.14 21.84
C ASP A 101 3.20 -23.55 22.37
N SER A 102 3.81 -24.25 23.33
CA SER A 102 5.11 -23.88 23.91
C SER A 102 6.25 -23.83 22.87
N LYS A 103 6.08 -24.48 21.71
CA LYS A 103 7.03 -24.47 20.59
C LYS A 103 6.70 -23.42 19.53
N PHE A 104 5.59 -22.67 19.66
CA PHE A 104 5.16 -21.66 18.69
C PHE A 104 6.19 -20.54 18.55
N LYS A 105 6.79 -20.40 17.36
CA LYS A 105 7.79 -19.37 17.10
C LYS A 105 7.10 -18.08 16.64
N LYS A 106 7.24 -17.00 17.43
CA LYS A 106 6.79 -15.66 17.04
C LYS A 106 7.40 -15.26 15.70
N ASP A 107 6.57 -14.93 14.73
CA ASP A 107 6.95 -14.51 13.38
C ASP A 107 6.44 -13.09 13.09
N LYS A 108 6.56 -12.64 11.84
CA LYS A 108 6.04 -11.33 11.43
C LYS A 108 4.55 -11.16 11.75
N LYS A 109 3.74 -12.23 11.74
CA LYS A 109 2.30 -12.15 12.08
C LYS A 109 2.08 -11.89 13.56
N SER A 110 2.95 -12.38 14.43
CA SER A 110 2.90 -12.07 15.86
C SER A 110 3.15 -10.58 16.12
N ASP A 111 4.05 -9.93 15.36
CA ASP A 111 4.20 -8.48 15.43
C ASP A 111 2.97 -7.74 14.88
N ILE A 112 2.33 -8.26 13.82
CA ILE A 112 1.09 -7.67 13.28
C ILE A 112 -0.06 -7.76 14.30
N TYR A 113 -0.16 -8.85 15.07
CA TYR A 113 -1.11 -8.94 16.19
C TYR A 113 -0.86 -7.81 17.20
N SER A 114 0.40 -7.66 17.61
CA SER A 114 0.84 -6.65 18.58
C SER A 114 0.57 -5.22 18.07
N LEU A 115 0.81 -4.98 16.78
CA LEU A 115 0.49 -3.71 16.10
C LEU A 115 -1.01 -3.42 16.20
N GLY A 116 -1.86 -4.41 15.99
CA GLY A 116 -3.31 -4.24 16.11
C GLY A 116 -3.74 -3.71 17.49
N VAL A 117 -3.13 -4.22 18.55
CA VAL A 117 -3.40 -3.80 19.94
C VAL A 117 -2.89 -2.38 20.18
N LEU A 118 -1.71 -2.03 19.65
CA LEU A 118 -1.18 -0.66 19.67
C LEU A 118 -2.10 0.34 18.97
N LEU A 119 -2.63 -0.01 17.80
CA LEU A 119 -3.57 0.84 17.07
C LEU A 119 -4.86 1.08 17.87
N TRP A 120 -5.37 0.04 18.53
CA TRP A 120 -6.53 0.17 19.42
C TRP A 120 -6.23 1.07 20.63
N GLU A 121 -5.04 0.96 21.21
CA GLU A 121 -4.63 1.81 22.34
C GLU A 121 -4.49 3.28 21.93
N ILE A 122 -3.91 3.56 20.75
CA ILE A 122 -3.81 4.93 20.21
C ILE A 122 -5.19 5.56 20.04
N THR A 123 -6.18 4.79 19.59
CA THR A 123 -7.50 5.36 19.32
C THR A 123 -8.36 5.49 20.56
N SER A 124 -8.23 4.55 21.50
CA SER A 124 -8.93 4.55 22.78
C SER A 124 -8.30 5.46 23.83
N GLY A 125 -6.99 5.71 23.74
CA GLY A 125 -6.22 6.48 24.73
C GLY A 125 -6.01 5.77 26.05
N ARG A 126 -6.39 4.50 26.17
CA ARG A 126 -6.34 3.75 27.42
C ARG A 126 -5.67 2.39 27.25
N PRO A 127 -5.12 1.82 28.33
CA PRO A 127 -4.59 0.47 28.30
C PRO A 127 -5.61 -0.58 27.81
N PRO A 128 -5.18 -1.57 27.00
CA PRO A 128 -6.02 -2.70 26.64
C PRO A 128 -6.30 -3.57 27.86
N PHE A 129 -7.52 -4.07 27.96
CA PHE A 129 -8.02 -4.95 29.02
C PHE A 129 -7.76 -4.43 30.44
N PRO A 130 -8.09 -3.17 30.77
CA PRO A 130 -7.71 -2.55 32.04
C PRO A 130 -8.38 -3.20 33.26
N ASN A 131 -9.44 -3.97 33.06
CA ASN A 131 -10.21 -4.63 34.13
C ASN A 131 -9.66 -6.01 34.51
N TYR A 132 -8.57 -6.48 33.89
CA TYR A 132 -7.97 -7.77 34.18
C TYR A 132 -6.66 -7.61 34.97
N GLU A 133 -6.75 -7.61 36.30
CA GLU A 133 -5.57 -7.57 37.18
C GLU A 133 -4.78 -8.89 37.16
N ASN A 134 -5.48 -10.02 36.95
CA ASN A 134 -4.87 -11.34 36.88
C ASN A 134 -4.49 -11.69 35.43
N LYS A 135 -3.18 -11.80 35.16
CA LYS A 135 -2.64 -12.17 33.85
C LYS A 135 -3.17 -13.51 33.31
N PHE A 136 -3.38 -14.52 34.15
CA PHE A 136 -3.93 -15.82 33.70
C PHE A 136 -5.39 -15.72 33.28
N ALA A 137 -6.19 -14.93 34.00
CA ALA A 137 -7.57 -14.68 33.62
C ALA A 137 -7.66 -13.94 32.26
N LEU A 138 -6.77 -12.98 32.03
CA LEU A 138 -6.64 -12.32 30.74
C LEU A 138 -6.21 -13.28 29.64
N ILE A 139 -5.19 -14.12 29.86
CA ILE A 139 -4.76 -15.11 28.87
C ILE A 139 -5.92 -16.04 28.49
N TYR A 140 -6.67 -16.54 29.48
CA TYR A 140 -7.86 -17.36 29.23
C TYR A 140 -8.91 -16.60 28.39
N HIS A 141 -9.16 -15.33 28.72
CA HIS A 141 -10.07 -14.47 27.96
C HIS A 141 -9.63 -14.28 26.50
N LEU A 142 -8.34 -14.05 26.27
CA LEU A 142 -7.74 -13.87 24.94
C LEU A 142 -7.77 -15.16 24.11
N LEU A 143 -7.53 -16.31 24.75
CA LEU A 143 -7.59 -17.64 24.13
C LEU A 143 -8.99 -18.02 23.67
N SER A 144 -10.01 -17.54 24.39
CA SER A 144 -11.43 -17.61 24.03
C SER A 144 -11.82 -16.67 22.88
N LYS A 145 -10.84 -16.00 22.26
CA LYS A 145 -10.98 -15.11 21.10
C LYS A 145 -11.75 -13.81 21.39
N ASN A 146 -11.91 -13.45 22.65
CA ASN A 146 -12.47 -12.16 23.03
C ASN A 146 -11.46 -11.03 22.77
N ARG A 147 -11.94 -9.86 22.37
CA ARG A 147 -11.15 -8.68 22.03
C ARG A 147 -11.80 -7.43 22.62
N GLU A 148 -11.01 -6.37 22.75
CA GLU A 148 -11.53 -5.04 23.06
C GLU A 148 -12.56 -4.59 22.02
N LYS A 149 -13.58 -3.86 22.48
CA LYS A 149 -14.60 -3.33 21.59
C LYS A 149 -14.04 -2.15 20.76
N PRO A 150 -14.46 -1.97 19.50
CA PRO A 150 -14.13 -0.76 18.74
C PRO A 150 -14.65 0.50 19.46
N ILE A 151 -13.92 1.62 19.33
CA ILE A 151 -14.31 2.90 19.93
C ILE A 151 -15.45 3.54 19.13
N GLU A 152 -16.54 3.88 19.82
CA GLU A 152 -17.71 4.55 19.23
C GLU A 152 -17.31 5.91 18.60
N HIS A 153 -17.95 6.30 17.50
CA HIS A 153 -17.60 7.48 16.69
C HIS A 153 -16.23 7.44 16.02
N THR A 154 -15.65 6.26 15.82
CA THR A 154 -14.60 6.06 14.81
C THR A 154 -15.16 6.49 13.44
N PRO A 155 -14.56 7.48 12.75
CA PRO A 155 -15.10 8.03 11.52
C PRO A 155 -15.33 6.94 10.46
N PRO A 156 -16.58 6.74 9.99
CA PRO A 156 -16.84 5.89 8.85
C PRO A 156 -16.41 6.64 7.58
N ASN A 157 -15.16 6.39 7.15
CA ASN A 157 -14.56 6.77 5.86
C ASN A 157 -14.39 8.27 5.53
N SER A 158 -13.15 8.64 5.17
CA SER A 158 -12.82 9.53 4.03
C SER A 158 -11.31 9.64 3.77
N ASN A 159 -10.51 8.59 4.01
CA ASN A 159 -9.12 8.47 3.52
C ASN A 159 -8.68 6.98 3.53
N SER A 160 -7.84 6.56 2.57
CA SER A 160 -7.39 5.15 2.41
C SER A 160 -6.74 4.53 3.66
N LEU A 161 -6.31 5.35 4.60
CA LEU A 161 -5.72 4.95 5.88
C LEU A 161 -6.74 4.52 6.93
N THR A 162 -7.92 5.14 7.00
CA THR A 162 -9.00 4.66 7.88
C THR A 162 -9.57 3.33 7.38
N ALA A 163 -9.52 3.05 6.08
CA ALA A 163 -9.85 1.74 5.53
C ALA A 163 -8.80 0.67 5.87
N THR A 164 -7.52 1.05 5.98
CA THR A 164 -6.44 0.16 6.47
C THR A 164 -6.59 -0.10 7.97
N TYR A 165 -7.00 0.92 8.73
CA TYR A 165 -7.36 0.83 10.16
C TYR A 165 -8.61 -0.03 10.41
N VAL A 166 -9.69 0.15 9.64
CA VAL A 166 -10.86 -0.71 9.71
C VAL A 166 -10.49 -2.13 9.28
N ASN A 167 -9.68 -2.32 8.23
CA ASN A 167 -9.23 -3.65 7.82
C ASN A 167 -8.29 -4.32 8.85
N SER A 168 -7.42 -3.57 9.55
CA SER A 168 -6.57 -4.12 10.62
C SER A 168 -7.37 -4.43 11.90
N VAL A 169 -8.36 -3.60 12.26
CA VAL A 169 -9.32 -3.89 13.34
C VAL A 169 -10.25 -5.06 12.96
N THR A 170 -10.60 -5.22 11.69
CA THR A 170 -11.37 -6.37 11.19
C THR A 170 -10.51 -7.65 11.18
N LEU A 171 -9.20 -7.53 10.95
CA LEU A 171 -8.24 -8.65 11.09
C LEU A 171 -8.08 -9.13 12.54
N ILE A 172 -8.21 -8.24 13.52
CA ILE A 172 -8.20 -8.59 14.96
C ILE A 172 -9.48 -9.35 15.38
N ASN A 173 -10.59 -9.14 14.66
CA ASN A 173 -11.90 -9.77 14.91
C ASN A 173 -12.12 -11.11 14.19
N LEU A 174 -11.14 -11.60 13.39
CA LEU A 174 -11.25 -12.93 12.81
C LEU A 174 -10.83 -14.00 13.83
N PRO A 175 -11.62 -15.08 14.01
CA PRO A 175 -11.26 -16.17 14.91
C PRO A 175 -9.91 -16.80 14.51
N ILE A 176 -8.83 -16.50 15.24
CA ILE A 176 -7.52 -17.17 15.06
C ILE A 176 -7.65 -18.62 15.56
N GLY A 177 -7.99 -19.48 14.62
CA GLY A 177 -8.23 -20.90 14.82
C GLY A 177 -8.81 -21.51 13.55
N LYS A 178 -8.01 -21.49 12.49
CA LYS A 178 -7.96 -22.44 11.36
C LYS A 178 -6.86 -21.98 10.40
N LEU A 179 -5.61 -22.10 10.85
CA LEU A 179 -4.44 -22.27 9.99
C LEU A 179 -4.03 -23.75 10.07
N ASN A 180 -4.99 -24.62 9.79
CA ASN A 180 -4.72 -25.90 9.15
C ASN A 180 -5.18 -25.73 7.70
N ASP A 181 -4.44 -26.35 6.81
CA ASP A 181 -4.49 -26.28 5.35
C ASP A 181 -5.86 -26.70 4.78
N SER A 182 -6.86 -25.82 4.89
CA SER A 182 -8.21 -26.02 4.33
C SER A 182 -8.92 -24.68 4.07
N SER A 183 -8.23 -23.67 3.53
CA SER A 183 -8.91 -22.42 3.15
C SER A 183 -9.91 -22.70 2.04
N ASN A 184 -11.19 -22.38 2.29
CA ASN A 184 -12.23 -22.35 1.25
C ASN A 184 -11.65 -21.64 0.00
N PRO A 185 -11.67 -22.23 -1.20
CA PRO A 185 -11.07 -21.65 -2.42
C PRO A 185 -11.42 -20.18 -2.61
N SER A 186 -12.64 -19.79 -2.23
CA SER A 186 -13.13 -18.41 -2.17
C SER A 186 -12.22 -17.44 -1.38
N THR A 187 -11.71 -17.83 -0.21
CA THR A 187 -10.83 -16.99 0.62
C THR A 187 -9.41 -16.87 0.05
N LYS A 188 -8.91 -17.91 -0.63
CA LYS A 188 -7.59 -17.90 -1.29
C LYS A 188 -7.62 -16.97 -2.50
N SER A 189 -8.66 -17.08 -3.34
CA SER A 189 -8.84 -16.22 -4.52
C SER A 189 -9.03 -14.76 -4.13
N LYS A 190 -9.78 -14.47 -3.06
CA LYS A 190 -9.94 -13.11 -2.52
C LYS A 190 -8.60 -12.44 -2.22
N LYS A 191 -7.74 -13.09 -1.43
CA LYS A 191 -6.43 -12.52 -1.04
C LYS A 191 -5.52 -12.26 -2.23
N LYS A 192 -5.51 -13.16 -3.22
CA LYS A 192 -4.71 -12.97 -4.43
C LYS A 192 -5.24 -11.84 -5.29
N LEU A 193 -6.56 -11.76 -5.45
CA LEU A 193 -7.21 -10.67 -6.17
C LEU A 193 -6.91 -9.32 -5.52
N GLU A 194 -6.94 -9.23 -4.19
CA GLU A 194 -6.53 -8.03 -3.44
C GLU A 194 -5.07 -7.64 -3.76
N VAL A 195 -4.14 -8.61 -3.81
CA VAL A 195 -2.73 -8.35 -4.20
C VAL A 195 -2.63 -7.84 -5.64
N ILE A 196 -3.42 -8.39 -6.57
CA ILE A 196 -3.44 -7.96 -7.97
C ILE A 196 -3.96 -6.52 -8.06
N ILE A 197 -5.07 -6.20 -7.38
CA ILE A 197 -5.64 -4.84 -7.34
C ILE A 197 -4.63 -3.84 -6.78
N GLN A 198 -4.02 -4.15 -5.62
CA GLN A 198 -3.02 -3.25 -5.02
C GLN A 198 -1.79 -3.07 -5.91
N SER A 199 -1.41 -4.10 -6.65
CA SER A 199 -0.33 -4.03 -7.63
C SER A 199 -0.71 -3.15 -8.83
N TYR A 200 -1.94 -3.24 -9.33
CA TYR A 200 -2.43 -2.34 -10.37
C TYR A 200 -2.37 -0.86 -9.92
N LEU A 201 -2.91 -0.56 -8.73
CA LEU A 201 -2.91 0.79 -8.18
C LEU A 201 -1.48 1.31 -7.95
N LYS A 202 -0.59 0.47 -7.41
CA LYS A 202 0.83 0.81 -7.25
C LYS A 202 1.48 1.10 -8.60
N TYR A 203 1.23 0.30 -9.63
CA TYR A 203 1.78 0.51 -10.97
C TYR A 203 1.33 1.86 -11.55
N ASN A 204 0.05 2.21 -11.42
CA ASN A 204 -0.47 3.50 -11.89
C ASN A 204 0.06 4.70 -11.09
N LYS A 205 0.46 4.49 -9.83
CA LYS A 205 1.03 5.53 -8.97
C LYS A 205 2.54 5.72 -9.16
N THR A 206 3.32 4.63 -9.20
CA THR A 206 4.79 4.70 -9.19
C THR A 206 5.43 4.38 -10.53
N GLY A 207 4.69 3.75 -11.45
CA GLY A 207 5.21 3.21 -12.70
C GLY A 207 5.93 1.88 -12.50
N TRP A 208 6.76 1.54 -13.50
CA TRP A 208 7.58 0.34 -13.50
C TRP A 208 9.00 0.59 -13.01
N THR A 209 9.63 -0.47 -12.50
CA THR A 209 11.02 -0.50 -12.05
C THR A 209 11.67 -1.77 -12.57
N LYS A 210 12.99 -1.90 -12.40
CA LYS A 210 13.76 -3.11 -12.73
C LYS A 210 13.11 -4.40 -12.18
N ASN A 211 12.51 -4.32 -10.99
CA ASN A 211 11.97 -5.48 -10.27
C ASN A 211 10.44 -5.49 -10.18
N TYR A 212 9.76 -4.54 -10.82
CA TYR A 212 8.32 -4.36 -10.66
C TYR A 212 7.64 -3.91 -11.96
N ASN A 213 6.74 -4.75 -12.45
CA ASN A 213 5.80 -4.45 -13.53
C ASN A 213 4.49 -5.20 -13.27
N PHE A 214 3.34 -4.56 -13.51
CA PHE A 214 2.03 -5.17 -13.27
C PHE A 214 1.82 -6.48 -14.05
N ILE A 215 2.29 -6.56 -15.29
CA ILE A 215 2.17 -7.77 -16.12
C ILE A 215 2.90 -8.96 -15.48
N ASN A 216 4.04 -8.71 -14.83
CA ASN A 216 4.77 -9.77 -14.12
C ASN A 216 4.02 -10.24 -12.85
N VAL A 217 3.19 -9.39 -12.25
CA VAL A 217 2.31 -9.79 -11.15
C VAL A 217 1.23 -10.74 -11.65
N LEU A 218 0.59 -10.44 -12.79
CA LEU A 218 -0.39 -11.36 -13.39
C LEU A 218 0.26 -12.71 -13.73
N LYS A 219 1.42 -12.71 -14.39
CA LYS A 219 2.17 -13.94 -14.71
C LYS A 219 2.45 -14.83 -13.50
N ARG A 220 2.67 -14.25 -12.31
CA ARG A 220 2.88 -15.03 -11.08
C ARG A 220 1.67 -15.89 -10.68
N TYR A 221 0.47 -15.43 -11.04
CA TYR A 221 -0.79 -16.10 -10.71
C TYR A 221 -1.42 -16.79 -11.92
N GLU A 222 -0.67 -16.98 -13.00
CA GLU A 222 -1.19 -17.51 -14.28
C GLU A 222 -1.86 -18.88 -14.10
N SER A 223 -1.26 -19.79 -13.33
CA SER A 223 -1.79 -21.13 -13.06
C SER A 223 -3.11 -21.13 -12.28
N GLU A 224 -3.41 -20.03 -11.58
CA GLU A 224 -4.60 -19.87 -10.73
C GLU A 224 -5.55 -18.81 -11.30
N SER A 225 -5.27 -18.31 -12.50
CA SER A 225 -5.94 -17.15 -13.11
C SER A 225 -7.45 -17.36 -13.32
N LYS A 226 -7.86 -18.56 -13.76
CA LYS A 226 -9.27 -18.92 -13.94
C LYS A 226 -10.06 -18.87 -12.63
N GLU A 227 -9.49 -19.38 -11.54
CA GLU A 227 -10.14 -19.35 -10.21
C GLU A 227 -10.27 -17.92 -9.70
N ILE A 228 -9.26 -17.09 -9.91
CA ILE A 228 -9.26 -15.68 -9.51
C ILE A 228 -10.27 -14.88 -10.33
N PHE A 229 -10.32 -15.08 -11.65
CA PHE A 229 -11.30 -14.43 -12.51
C PHE A 229 -12.73 -14.85 -12.18
N ASN A 230 -12.97 -16.15 -11.98
CA ASN A 230 -14.27 -16.66 -11.56
C ASN A 230 -14.69 -16.11 -10.19
N TYR A 231 -13.75 -15.92 -9.28
CA TYR A 231 -14.04 -15.26 -8.01
C TYR A 231 -14.43 -13.80 -8.21
N LEU A 232 -13.70 -13.04 -9.04
CA LEU A 232 -14.00 -11.65 -9.34
C LEU A 232 -15.43 -11.49 -9.90
N ILE A 233 -15.79 -12.21 -10.98
CA ILE A 233 -17.09 -12.07 -11.65
C ILE A 233 -18.29 -12.43 -10.75
N ASN A 234 -18.09 -13.32 -9.77
CA ASN A 234 -19.13 -13.72 -8.82
C ASN A 234 -19.25 -12.75 -7.62
N ASN A 235 -18.40 -11.72 -7.54
CA ASN A 235 -18.36 -10.76 -6.43
C ASN A 235 -18.28 -9.31 -6.97
N PRO A 236 -19.35 -8.78 -7.61
CA PRO A 236 -19.32 -7.48 -8.28
C PRO A 236 -19.19 -6.27 -7.34
N THR A 237 -19.29 -6.48 -6.02
CA THR A 237 -19.13 -5.43 -5.01
C THR A 237 -17.66 -5.15 -4.66
N ILE A 238 -16.71 -5.89 -5.26
CA ILE A 238 -15.28 -5.68 -5.06
C ILE A 238 -14.86 -4.29 -5.58
N GLN A 239 -14.05 -3.57 -4.81
CA GLN A 239 -13.53 -2.28 -5.23
C GLN A 239 -12.70 -2.42 -6.51
N HIS A 240 -12.85 -1.48 -7.46
CA HIS A 240 -12.23 -1.52 -8.78
C HIS A 240 -12.65 -2.73 -9.63
N TYR A 241 -13.81 -3.33 -9.36
CA TYR A 241 -14.35 -4.48 -10.08
C TYR A 241 -14.30 -4.28 -11.60
N GLU A 242 -14.90 -3.19 -12.10
CA GLU A 242 -14.98 -2.91 -13.54
C GLU A 242 -13.59 -2.78 -14.17
N ILE A 243 -12.65 -2.14 -13.48
CA ILE A 243 -11.26 -2.00 -13.92
C ILE A 243 -10.56 -3.36 -13.99
N MET A 244 -10.72 -4.20 -12.97
CA MET A 244 -10.07 -5.52 -12.95
C MET A 244 -10.64 -6.46 -14.00
N VAL A 245 -11.97 -6.49 -14.17
CA VAL A 245 -12.59 -7.29 -15.22
C VAL A 245 -12.12 -6.81 -16.59
N GLY A 246 -12.05 -5.49 -16.80
CA GLY A 246 -11.53 -4.91 -18.03
C GLY A 246 -10.08 -5.31 -18.31
N LYS A 247 -9.19 -5.20 -17.31
CA LYS A 247 -7.78 -5.62 -17.42
C LYS A 247 -7.65 -7.12 -17.69
N PHE A 248 -8.44 -7.97 -17.04
CA PHE A 248 -8.34 -9.41 -17.22
C PHE A 248 -8.76 -9.84 -18.63
N TYR A 249 -9.80 -9.22 -19.20
CA TYR A 249 -10.12 -9.41 -20.61
C TYR A 249 -9.03 -8.89 -21.55
N GLN A 250 -8.43 -7.73 -21.28
CA GLN A 250 -7.36 -7.21 -22.13
C GLN A 250 -6.11 -8.09 -22.15
N GLU A 251 -5.75 -8.65 -21.00
CA GLU A 251 -4.54 -9.48 -20.86
C GLU A 251 -4.81 -10.98 -21.10
N GLY A 252 -6.07 -11.41 -21.09
CA GLY A 252 -6.43 -12.83 -21.14
C GLY A 252 -6.20 -13.57 -19.82
N PHE A 253 -6.30 -12.87 -18.68
CA PHE A 253 -6.03 -13.46 -17.36
C PHE A 253 -7.26 -14.23 -16.85
N GLY A 254 -7.20 -15.56 -16.94
CA GLY A 254 -8.31 -16.44 -16.52
C GLY A 254 -9.49 -16.48 -17.49
N THR A 255 -9.37 -15.85 -18.66
CA THR A 255 -10.37 -15.75 -19.72
C THR A 255 -9.66 -15.59 -21.08
N ASP A 256 -10.37 -15.81 -22.18
CA ASP A 256 -9.85 -15.45 -23.51
C ASP A 256 -9.61 -13.95 -23.62
N LYS A 257 -8.45 -13.59 -24.19
CA LYS A 257 -8.09 -12.20 -24.46
C LYS A 257 -9.10 -11.56 -25.40
N ASN A 258 -9.74 -10.48 -24.95
CA ASN A 258 -10.74 -9.74 -25.71
C ASN A 258 -10.71 -8.24 -25.37
N GLN A 259 -10.07 -7.47 -26.23
CA GLN A 259 -9.89 -6.04 -26.02
C GLN A 259 -11.21 -5.25 -26.07
N GLN A 260 -12.18 -5.65 -26.90
CA GLN A 260 -13.49 -4.99 -26.99
C GLN A 260 -14.30 -5.17 -25.71
N LYS A 261 -14.31 -6.38 -25.14
CA LYS A 261 -14.91 -6.63 -23.82
C LYS A 261 -14.20 -5.82 -22.74
N GLY A 262 -12.87 -5.79 -22.75
CA GLY A 262 -12.08 -4.98 -21.83
C GLY A 262 -12.47 -3.51 -21.86
N LEU A 263 -12.52 -2.93 -23.07
CA LEU A 263 -12.96 -1.55 -23.29
C LEU A 263 -14.38 -1.28 -22.76
N LYS A 264 -15.32 -2.19 -22.99
CA LYS A 264 -16.70 -2.03 -22.50
C LYS A 264 -16.76 -1.87 -20.98
N TRP A 265 -15.95 -2.62 -20.25
CA TRP A 265 -15.86 -2.50 -18.79
C TRP A 265 -15.25 -1.16 -18.35
N PHE A 266 -14.21 -0.69 -19.02
CA PHE A 266 -13.64 0.63 -18.72
C PHE A 266 -14.59 1.78 -19.04
N LEU A 267 -15.37 1.66 -20.12
CA LEU A 267 -16.42 2.64 -20.45
C LEU A 267 -17.52 2.66 -19.38
N ASN A 268 -17.84 1.53 -18.75
CA ASN A 268 -18.78 1.51 -17.62
C ASN A 268 -18.19 2.22 -16.39
N ALA A 269 -16.93 1.92 -16.03
CA ALA A 269 -16.23 2.62 -14.95
C ALA A 269 -16.16 4.14 -15.20
N CYS A 270 -15.87 4.53 -16.43
CA CYS A 270 -15.84 5.94 -16.83
C CYS A 270 -17.20 6.64 -16.67
N LYS A 271 -18.32 5.95 -16.95
CA LYS A 271 -19.68 6.50 -16.72
C LYS A 271 -19.99 6.74 -15.25
N ASN A 272 -19.32 6.00 -14.36
CA ASN A 272 -19.40 6.17 -12.92
C ASN A 272 -18.39 7.21 -12.39
N GLU A 273 -17.81 8.02 -13.29
CA GLU A 273 -16.80 9.04 -13.00
C GLU A 273 -15.48 8.52 -12.39
N ASP A 274 -15.21 7.21 -12.44
CA ASP A 274 -13.99 6.59 -11.91
C ASP A 274 -12.75 7.05 -12.69
N GLU A 275 -11.74 7.60 -11.98
CA GLU A 275 -10.54 8.15 -12.61
C GLU A 275 -9.64 7.08 -13.24
N HIS A 276 -9.62 5.86 -12.68
CA HIS A 276 -8.90 4.73 -13.27
C HIS A 276 -9.64 4.25 -14.52
N GLY A 277 -10.97 4.30 -14.52
CA GLY A 277 -11.79 4.03 -15.70
C GLY A 277 -11.48 4.99 -16.84
N LYS A 278 -11.49 6.30 -16.56
CA LYS A 278 -11.10 7.34 -17.52
C LYS A 278 -9.66 7.14 -18.04
N TYR A 279 -8.72 6.81 -17.15
CA TYR A 279 -7.36 6.49 -17.53
C TYR A 279 -7.29 5.30 -18.50
N GLU A 280 -7.96 4.19 -18.19
CA GLU A 280 -7.94 2.98 -19.04
C GLU A 280 -8.61 3.22 -20.40
N VAL A 281 -9.71 3.99 -20.46
CA VAL A 281 -10.31 4.40 -21.75
C VAL A 281 -9.34 5.25 -22.56
N GLY A 282 -8.67 6.22 -21.92
CA GLY A 282 -7.62 7.01 -22.57
C GLY A 282 -6.47 6.14 -23.10
N ALA A 283 -6.05 5.14 -22.33
CA ALA A 283 -5.03 4.17 -22.72
C ALA A 283 -5.49 3.30 -23.91
N CYS A 284 -6.76 2.90 -23.96
CA CYS A 284 -7.33 2.19 -25.10
C CYS A 284 -7.25 3.00 -26.40
N TYR A 285 -7.60 4.29 -26.35
CA TYR A 285 -7.43 5.19 -27.50
C TYR A 285 -5.97 5.42 -27.88
N PHE A 286 -5.06 5.44 -26.90
CA PHE A 286 -3.64 5.66 -27.14
C PHE A 286 -2.99 4.46 -27.86
N HIS A 287 -3.34 3.24 -27.42
CA HIS A 287 -2.70 1.98 -27.85
C HIS A 287 -3.54 1.14 -28.82
N SER A 288 -4.68 1.66 -29.29
CA SER A 288 -5.62 0.94 -30.16
C SER A 288 -6.17 -0.36 -29.54
N LEU A 289 -6.50 -0.35 -28.25
CA LEU A 289 -6.99 -1.55 -27.54
C LEU A 289 -8.51 -1.66 -27.63
N GLY A 290 -9.00 -2.42 -28.62
CA GLY A 290 -10.43 -2.65 -28.83
C GLY A 290 -11.20 -1.45 -29.41
N ILE A 291 -10.48 -0.37 -29.74
CA ILE A 291 -10.99 0.83 -30.39
C ILE A 291 -9.90 1.42 -31.29
N GLU A 292 -10.30 2.13 -32.34
CA GLU A 292 -9.37 2.83 -33.23
C GLU A 292 -8.54 3.87 -32.47
N LYS A 293 -7.24 3.93 -32.78
CA LYS A 293 -6.30 4.86 -32.16
C LYS A 293 -6.76 6.31 -32.38
N SER A 294 -6.81 7.09 -31.30
CA SER A 294 -7.09 8.53 -31.37
C SER A 294 -6.33 9.28 -30.28
N MET A 295 -5.24 9.95 -30.68
CA MET A 295 -4.41 10.74 -29.76
C MET A 295 -5.20 11.89 -29.13
N LEU A 296 -6.12 12.51 -29.90
CA LEU A 296 -6.97 13.60 -29.42
C LEU A 296 -7.94 13.14 -28.33
N LYS A 297 -8.61 11.99 -28.52
CA LYS A 297 -9.51 11.43 -27.51
C LYS A 297 -8.72 10.95 -26.28
N ALA A 298 -7.59 10.26 -26.48
CA ALA A 298 -6.72 9.85 -25.38
C ALA A 298 -6.30 11.04 -24.51
N LYS A 299 -5.88 12.13 -25.16
CA LYS A 299 -5.54 13.39 -24.52
C LYS A 299 -6.70 13.95 -23.68
N GLN A 300 -7.90 14.05 -24.23
CA GLN A 300 -9.09 14.54 -23.51
C GLN A 300 -9.37 13.73 -22.24
N TYR A 301 -9.27 12.41 -22.31
CA TYR A 301 -9.44 11.56 -21.12
C TYR A 301 -8.35 11.82 -20.08
N PHE A 302 -7.08 11.90 -20.46
CA PHE A 302 -6.00 12.15 -19.51
C PHE A 302 -6.06 13.57 -18.90
N GLU A 303 -6.46 14.58 -19.67
CA GLU A 303 -6.66 15.95 -19.16
C GLU A 303 -7.77 16.00 -18.11
N SER A 304 -8.85 15.23 -18.30
CA SER A 304 -9.97 15.20 -17.36
C SER A 304 -9.66 14.63 -15.97
N ILE A 305 -8.48 14.01 -15.79
CA ILE A 305 -8.06 13.36 -14.54
C ILE A 305 -6.68 13.82 -14.06
N VAL A 306 -6.19 14.98 -14.52
CA VAL A 306 -4.84 15.44 -14.20
C VAL A 306 -4.65 15.79 -12.71
N ASP A 307 -5.73 16.25 -12.07
CA ASP A 307 -5.74 16.71 -10.68
C ASP A 307 -6.10 15.61 -9.66
N CYS A 308 -6.98 14.69 -10.05
CA CYS A 308 -7.52 13.62 -9.18
C CYS A 308 -7.07 12.20 -9.56
N GLY A 309 -6.52 12.02 -10.77
CA GLY A 309 -6.19 10.71 -11.32
C GLY A 309 -4.80 10.19 -10.95
N PRO A 310 -4.47 8.98 -11.40
CA PRO A 310 -3.19 8.35 -11.09
C PRO A 310 -2.02 9.08 -11.78
N ASN A 311 -0.84 9.04 -11.18
CA ASN A 311 0.35 9.72 -11.70
C ASN A 311 0.74 9.33 -13.14
N ILE A 312 0.41 8.09 -13.55
CA ILE A 312 0.60 7.62 -14.92
C ILE A 312 -0.21 8.42 -15.95
N ALA A 313 -1.33 9.03 -15.56
CA ALA A 313 -2.15 9.87 -16.44
C ALA A 313 -1.37 11.13 -16.88
N LEU A 314 -0.65 11.79 -15.96
CA LEU A 314 0.25 12.91 -16.29
C LEU A 314 1.33 12.48 -17.30
N TYR A 315 1.93 11.31 -17.08
CA TYR A 315 2.94 10.75 -18.00
C TYR A 315 2.34 10.46 -19.38
N LYS A 316 1.13 9.88 -19.44
CA LYS A 316 0.46 9.60 -20.71
C LYS A 316 -0.02 10.85 -21.43
N LEU A 317 -0.46 11.87 -20.69
CA LEU A 317 -0.79 13.18 -21.25
C LEU A 317 0.45 13.86 -21.84
N ALA A 318 1.58 13.80 -21.14
CA ALA A 318 2.85 14.29 -21.66
C ALA A 318 3.24 13.60 -22.98
N ASN A 319 3.10 12.27 -23.06
CA ASN A 319 3.29 11.54 -24.32
C ASN A 319 2.32 12.01 -25.42
N CYS A 320 1.05 12.27 -25.10
CA CYS A 320 0.11 12.82 -26.08
C CYS A 320 0.61 14.15 -26.66
N TYR A 321 1.12 15.06 -25.82
CA TYR A 321 1.69 16.32 -26.27
C TYR A 321 2.99 16.13 -27.09
N GLU A 322 3.87 15.22 -26.67
CA GLU A 322 5.15 14.91 -27.35
C GLU A 322 4.93 14.33 -28.76
N PHE A 323 3.92 13.46 -28.93
CA PHE A 323 3.64 12.78 -30.20
C PHE A 323 2.55 13.43 -31.06
N THR A 324 1.97 14.57 -30.64
CA THR A 324 1.01 15.30 -31.48
C THR A 324 1.75 16.04 -32.60
N ILE A 325 1.42 15.73 -33.85
CA ILE A 325 1.92 16.46 -35.02
C ILE A 325 1.13 17.78 -35.14
N SER A 326 1.77 18.92 -34.89
CA SER A 326 1.16 20.24 -35.00
C SER A 326 2.20 21.29 -35.45
N LEU A 327 1.72 22.36 -36.08
CA LEU A 327 2.50 23.54 -36.47
C LEU A 327 2.98 24.35 -35.24
N GLU A 328 2.31 24.23 -34.09
CA GLU A 328 2.65 24.89 -32.82
C GLU A 328 3.55 24.01 -31.92
N LYS A 329 4.51 23.32 -32.54
CA LYS A 329 5.30 22.27 -31.90
C LYS A 329 5.98 22.74 -30.60
N GLU A 330 6.50 23.96 -30.56
CA GLU A 330 7.23 24.51 -29.41
C GLU A 330 6.39 24.68 -28.14
N VAL A 331 5.14 25.16 -28.27
CA VAL A 331 4.23 25.35 -27.13
C VAL A 331 3.78 24.00 -26.54
N LEU A 332 3.47 23.03 -27.40
CA LEU A 332 3.08 21.68 -26.98
C LEU A 332 4.24 20.96 -26.29
N ILE A 333 5.44 21.17 -26.79
CA ILE A 333 6.69 20.66 -26.24
C ILE A 333 6.92 21.14 -24.79
N SER A 334 6.75 22.44 -24.52
CA SER A 334 6.92 22.99 -23.18
C SER A 334 5.89 22.41 -22.19
N LYS A 335 4.64 22.23 -22.66
CA LYS A 335 3.58 21.57 -21.87
C LYS A 335 3.93 20.12 -21.55
N ALA A 336 4.44 19.34 -22.51
CA ALA A 336 4.86 17.96 -22.28
C ALA A 336 5.94 17.87 -21.18
N PHE A 337 6.95 18.74 -21.25
CA PHE A 337 8.02 18.78 -20.26
C PHE A 337 7.49 19.10 -18.85
N GLN A 338 6.61 20.10 -18.69
CA GLN A 338 6.03 20.42 -17.38
C GLN A 338 5.20 19.25 -16.84
N LEU A 339 4.45 18.55 -17.68
CA LEU A 339 3.68 17.38 -17.27
C LEU A 339 4.57 16.22 -16.82
N TYR A 340 5.67 15.94 -17.53
CA TYR A 340 6.67 14.97 -17.08
C TYR A 340 7.28 15.38 -15.74
N LYS A 341 7.64 16.66 -15.58
CA LYS A 341 8.20 17.17 -14.33
C LYS A 341 7.24 16.98 -13.16
N THR A 342 5.98 17.41 -13.30
CA THR A 342 4.95 17.22 -12.27
C THR A 342 4.73 15.73 -11.95
N SER A 343 4.69 14.87 -12.96
CA SER A 343 4.57 13.42 -12.77
C SER A 343 5.76 12.82 -12.01
N ALA A 344 6.98 13.26 -12.33
CA ALA A 344 8.22 12.84 -11.69
C ALA A 344 8.29 13.28 -10.22
N GLU A 345 7.87 14.51 -9.93
CA GLU A 345 7.77 15.09 -8.58
C GLU A 345 6.71 14.37 -7.73
N LYS A 346 5.60 13.93 -8.35
CA LYS A 346 4.62 13.05 -7.70
C LYS A 346 5.10 11.59 -7.53
N GLY A 347 6.33 11.28 -7.95
CA GLY A 347 6.98 9.99 -7.73
C GLY A 347 6.79 8.95 -8.84
N PHE A 348 6.35 9.34 -10.04
CA PHE A 348 6.28 8.43 -11.18
C PHE A 348 7.67 8.22 -11.79
N ILE A 349 8.20 7.01 -11.63
CA ILE A 349 9.61 6.69 -11.92
C ILE A 349 9.96 6.86 -13.41
N PRO A 350 9.13 6.40 -14.38
CA PRO A 350 9.40 6.65 -15.80
C PRO A 350 9.49 8.14 -16.17
N SER A 351 8.73 9.01 -15.50
CA SER A 351 8.80 10.45 -15.72
C SER A 351 10.13 11.04 -15.24
N GLN A 352 10.75 10.48 -14.18
CA GLN A 352 12.07 10.92 -13.71
C GLN A 352 13.13 10.73 -14.80
N PHE A 353 13.07 9.62 -15.54
CA PHE A 353 13.94 9.38 -16.70
C PHE A 353 13.67 10.38 -17.82
N LYS A 354 12.40 10.62 -18.19
CA LYS A 354 12.05 11.61 -19.23
C LYS A 354 12.56 13.01 -18.87
N VAL A 355 12.37 13.46 -17.64
CA VAL A 355 12.88 14.77 -17.18
C VAL A 355 14.41 14.83 -17.24
N ALA A 356 15.10 13.79 -16.77
CA ALA A 356 16.57 13.72 -16.86
C ALA A 356 17.05 13.77 -18.32
N TYR A 357 16.40 13.03 -19.21
CA TYR A 357 16.70 12.96 -20.63
C TYR A 357 16.49 14.31 -21.33
N HIS A 358 15.43 15.05 -21.00
CA HIS A 358 15.18 16.38 -21.53
C HIS A 358 16.24 17.39 -21.10
N TYR A 359 16.63 17.38 -19.82
CA TYR A 359 17.72 18.23 -19.33
C TYR A 359 19.09 17.89 -19.93
N SER A 360 19.37 16.61 -20.22
CA SER A 360 20.69 16.22 -20.74
C SER A 360 20.87 16.54 -22.23
N HIS A 361 19.81 16.51 -23.02
CA HIS A 361 19.89 16.72 -24.48
C HIS A 361 19.38 18.09 -24.93
N GLY A 362 18.89 18.93 -24.00
CA GLY A 362 18.27 20.20 -24.36
C GLY A 362 16.99 20.03 -25.18
N PHE A 363 16.40 18.83 -25.17
CA PHE A 363 15.07 18.64 -25.74
C PHE A 363 14.10 19.32 -24.79
N TYR A 364 13.45 20.38 -25.28
CA TYR A 364 12.25 20.96 -24.64
C TYR A 364 12.55 21.83 -23.40
N THR A 365 13.85 22.00 -23.09
CA THR A 365 14.42 22.89 -22.07
C THR A 365 15.88 23.21 -22.42
N GLN A 366 16.51 24.17 -21.72
CA GLN A 366 17.95 24.39 -21.89
C GLN A 366 18.74 23.21 -21.29
N ILE A 367 19.86 22.87 -21.91
CA ILE A 367 20.77 21.85 -21.38
C ILE A 367 21.14 22.24 -19.94
N ASN A 368 20.91 21.31 -19.00
CA ASN A 368 21.26 21.48 -17.61
C ASN A 368 21.75 20.14 -17.05
N GLU A 369 23.06 19.93 -17.13
CA GLU A 369 23.70 18.69 -16.68
C GLU A 369 23.51 18.43 -15.19
N GLY A 370 23.43 19.48 -14.37
CA GLY A 370 23.20 19.38 -12.93
C GLY A 370 21.82 18.82 -12.59
N GLU A 371 20.77 19.37 -13.21
CA GLU A 371 19.40 18.86 -13.06
C GLU A 371 19.25 17.47 -13.70
N ALA A 372 19.86 17.23 -14.86
CA ALA A 372 19.87 15.91 -15.48
C ALA A 372 20.45 14.85 -14.53
N LEU A 373 21.64 15.12 -13.96
CA LEU A 373 22.30 14.21 -13.02
C LEU A 373 21.46 13.96 -11.76
N LYS A 374 20.82 15.00 -11.23
CA LYS A 374 19.91 14.89 -10.07
C LYS A 374 18.73 13.97 -10.37
N TRP A 375 18.07 14.14 -11.51
CA TRP A 375 16.94 13.29 -11.91
C TRP A 375 17.36 11.86 -12.26
N TYR A 376 18.51 11.66 -12.92
CA TYR A 376 19.06 10.30 -13.14
C TYR A 376 19.37 9.59 -11.83
N LYS A 377 19.99 10.28 -10.85
CA LYS A 377 20.22 9.72 -9.51
C LYS A 377 18.91 9.33 -8.82
N SER A 378 17.89 10.18 -8.90
CA SER A 378 16.54 9.87 -8.37
C SER A 378 15.93 8.65 -9.05
N PHE A 379 15.96 8.59 -10.38
CA PHE A 379 15.48 7.47 -11.18
C PHE A 379 16.12 6.15 -10.74
N HIS A 380 17.45 6.08 -10.67
CA HIS A 380 18.15 4.88 -10.24
C HIS A 380 17.89 4.52 -8.78
N LYS A 381 17.87 5.50 -7.86
CA LYS A 381 17.56 5.27 -6.44
C LYS A 381 16.18 4.64 -6.26
N ASN A 382 15.21 5.00 -7.10
CA ASN A 382 13.85 4.45 -7.07
C ASN A 382 13.71 3.12 -7.85
N GLY A 383 14.81 2.51 -8.29
CA GLY A 383 14.80 1.24 -9.03
C GLY A 383 14.49 1.40 -10.52
N GLY A 384 14.57 2.63 -11.05
CA GLY A 384 14.40 2.93 -12.46
C GLY A 384 15.33 2.10 -13.35
N TYR A 385 14.75 1.56 -14.41
CA TYR A 385 15.44 0.86 -15.47
C TYR A 385 14.89 1.35 -16.81
N PRO A 386 15.74 1.72 -17.79
CA PRO A 386 15.26 2.15 -19.10
C PRO A 386 14.58 0.96 -19.78
N ASP A 387 13.26 0.97 -19.82
CA ASP A 387 12.51 -0.01 -20.60
C ASP A 387 12.32 0.55 -22.01
N TYR A 388 13.19 0.12 -22.92
CA TYR A 388 13.14 0.53 -24.33
C TYR A 388 11.95 -0.08 -25.08
N ASN A 389 11.19 -1.00 -24.47
CA ASN A 389 10.02 -1.64 -25.08
C ASN A 389 8.69 -0.91 -24.79
N VAL A 390 8.72 0.24 -24.10
CA VAL A 390 7.52 1.04 -23.74
C VAL A 390 7.47 2.37 -24.52
N PHE A 391 8.34 2.53 -25.51
CA PHE A 391 8.37 3.68 -26.43
C PHE A 391 7.55 3.41 -27.69
#